data_AF-A0A834GRV8-F1
#
_entry.id   AF-A0A834GRV8-F1
#
_cell.length_a   1.000
_cell.length_b   1.000
_cell.length_c   1.000
_cell.angle_alpha   90.00
_cell.angle_beta   90.00
_cell.angle_gamma   90.00
#
_symmetry.space_group_name_H-M   'P 1'
#
loop_
_entity.id
_entity.type
_entity.pdbx_description
1 polymer ?
#
loop_
_entity_poly.entity_id
_entity_poly.type
_entity_poly.pdbx_seq_one_letter_code
_entity_poly.pdbx_strand_id
1 'polypeptide(L)'
;MAISSSLTPFSKTLANPFFPKLSTISHLLNPPPNTHNLKFTFNLKAPRLSLLLTTHHNPKPKFNSTIRSLFTGIVEDMGEVRHVGSSNDGGFTMRIHTKTLLEDVNLGDSISVNGTCLTVTRFDTQLGEFVVGLSPETLRKTSLIELKNGSLVNLERALKPSTRMGGHFVQGHVDGTGEIVTKEREGDSLWVKVKTAPELLKYIVPKGFIAVDGTSLTVVKVFDEEECFNFMLVDYTQQKVVIPLKNVGQKVNLEVDILGKYVERLLSSGFVNAMIS
;
A
#
# COMPACT_ATOMS: atom_id res chain seq x y z
N MET A 1 -3.67 48.50 -29.66
CA MET A 1 -4.20 49.77 -29.13
C MET A 1 -3.95 49.77 -27.64
N ALA A 2 -2.96 50.54 -27.20
CA ALA A 2 -2.62 50.75 -25.81
C ALA A 2 -3.47 51.90 -25.26
N ILE A 3 -3.92 51.81 -24.01
CA ILE A 3 -4.22 52.99 -23.20
C ILE A 3 -3.68 52.75 -21.79
N SER A 4 -2.83 53.68 -21.37
CA SER A 4 -2.20 53.75 -20.06
C SER A 4 -3.12 54.51 -19.09
N SER A 5 -2.95 54.32 -17.79
CA SER A 5 -2.95 55.43 -16.82
C SER A 5 -2.50 54.93 -15.44
N SER A 6 -1.92 55.86 -14.72
CA SER A 6 -0.87 55.73 -13.72
C SER A 6 -1.30 56.23 -12.34
N LEU A 7 -0.68 55.66 -11.29
CA LEU A 7 -0.24 56.29 -10.01
C LEU A 7 -1.31 56.89 -9.06
N THR A 8 -1.70 56.18 -7.98
CA THR A 8 -1.24 56.25 -6.54
C THR A 8 -1.73 57.47 -5.73
N PRO A 9 -1.69 57.46 -4.38
CA PRO A 9 -2.27 56.50 -3.42
C PRO A 9 -3.09 57.22 -2.32
N PHE A 10 -4.06 56.56 -1.66
CA PHE A 10 -4.55 57.04 -0.36
C PHE A 10 -4.92 55.90 0.59
N SER A 11 -4.44 56.09 1.81
CA SER A 11 -4.47 55.25 3.01
C SER A 11 -5.85 54.78 3.45
N LYS A 12 -5.95 53.50 3.86
CA LYS A 12 -6.86 53.02 4.91
C LYS A 12 -6.31 51.74 5.55
N THR A 13 -5.77 51.91 6.75
CA THR A 13 -5.47 50.92 7.79
C THR A 13 -6.71 50.14 8.26
N LEU A 14 -6.56 48.82 8.48
CA LEU A 14 -7.28 47.93 9.43
C LEU A 14 -6.62 46.53 9.32
N ALA A 15 -5.64 46.19 10.17
CA ALA A 15 -5.76 45.47 11.46
C ALA A 15 -5.63 43.93 11.34
N ASN A 16 -4.43 43.42 11.63
CA ASN A 16 -4.09 42.01 11.87
C ASN A 16 -4.61 41.56 13.25
N PRO A 17 -5.09 40.32 13.43
CA PRO A 17 -5.28 39.75 14.75
C PRO A 17 -3.95 39.24 15.33
N PHE A 18 -3.64 39.75 16.51
CA PHE A 18 -2.46 39.51 17.33
C PHE A 18 -2.50 38.12 18.02
N PHE A 19 -1.39 37.39 17.94
CA PHE A 19 -1.06 36.26 18.83
C PHE A 19 -0.45 36.80 20.15
N PRO A 20 -0.91 36.38 21.34
CA PRO A 20 -0.15 36.64 22.56
C PRO A 20 0.87 35.52 22.84
N LYS A 21 2.09 35.97 23.17
CA LYS A 21 3.25 35.18 23.63
C LYS A 21 2.95 34.45 24.95
N LEU A 22 3.35 33.17 25.07
CA LEU A 22 3.55 32.52 26.36
C LEU A 22 5.02 32.67 26.78
N SER A 23 5.25 33.29 27.93
CA SER A 23 6.52 33.25 28.66
C SER A 23 6.33 32.56 30.01
N THR A 24 7.12 31.50 30.20
CA THR A 24 7.82 31.10 31.43
C THR A 24 7.06 31.16 32.77
N ILE A 25 6.66 29.99 33.29
CA ILE A 25 6.64 29.72 34.74
C ILE A 25 7.26 28.34 34.99
N SER A 26 8.51 28.37 35.46
CA SER A 26 9.22 27.31 36.13
C SER A 26 8.74 27.16 37.58
N HIS A 27 8.86 25.94 38.12
CA HIS A 27 8.65 25.51 39.52
C HIS A 27 7.25 25.03 39.90
N LEU A 28 7.10 23.70 39.95
CA LEU A 28 6.29 22.95 40.92
C LEU A 28 6.76 21.48 40.92
N LEU A 29 7.98 21.28 41.43
CA LEU A 29 8.48 19.99 41.91
C LEU A 29 8.94 20.25 43.33
N ASN A 30 8.21 19.73 44.32
CA ASN A 30 8.72 19.32 45.63
C ASN A 30 7.60 18.57 46.40
N PRO A 31 7.83 17.35 46.89
CA PRO A 31 6.91 16.64 47.78
C PRO A 31 7.10 17.05 49.25
N PRO A 32 6.08 16.93 50.13
CA PRO A 32 6.23 17.22 51.55
C PRO A 32 6.84 16.03 52.35
N PRO A 33 7.44 16.28 53.54
CA PRO A 33 8.31 15.33 54.23
C PRO A 33 7.64 14.54 55.37
N ASN A 34 8.24 13.37 55.70
CA ASN A 34 8.32 12.62 56.99
C ASN A 34 7.03 12.40 57.82
N THR A 35 6.74 11.31 58.51
CA THR A 35 7.39 10.05 58.94
C THR A 35 6.31 9.29 59.71
N HIS A 36 6.16 7.97 59.57
CA HIS A 36 5.86 7.08 60.70
C HIS A 36 6.21 5.62 60.33
N ASN A 37 7.20 5.10 61.02
CA ASN A 37 7.62 3.70 60.99
C ASN A 37 6.54 2.81 61.59
N LEU A 38 6.16 1.75 60.87
CA LEU A 38 5.67 0.50 61.47
C LEU A 38 6.19 -0.68 60.64
N LYS A 39 7.25 -1.30 61.15
CA LYS A 39 7.72 -2.62 60.69
C LYS A 39 6.72 -3.66 61.19
N PHE A 40 5.99 -4.29 60.29
CA PHE A 40 5.33 -5.57 60.55
C PHE A 40 6.06 -6.67 59.79
N THR A 41 6.92 -7.40 60.49
CA THR A 41 7.42 -8.71 60.03
C THR A 41 6.36 -9.76 60.31
N PHE A 42 5.65 -10.20 59.27
CA PHE A 42 4.88 -11.44 59.33
C PHE A 42 5.68 -12.55 58.64
N ASN A 43 6.24 -13.42 59.47
CA ASN A 43 6.88 -14.67 59.07
C ASN A 43 5.80 -15.75 59.08
N LEU A 44 5.24 -16.07 57.92
CA LEU A 44 4.29 -17.17 57.73
C LEU A 44 4.73 -18.01 56.53
N LYS A 45 5.31 -19.18 56.84
CA LYS A 45 5.59 -20.26 55.89
C LYS A 45 4.27 -20.72 55.25
N ALA A 46 4.14 -20.57 53.94
CA ALA A 46 3.09 -21.22 53.15
C ALA A 46 3.61 -22.53 52.54
N PRO A 47 2.78 -23.60 52.48
CA PRO A 47 3.21 -24.93 52.04
C PRO A 47 3.38 -24.98 50.52
N ARG A 48 4.32 -25.82 50.05
CA ARG A 48 4.47 -26.17 48.63
C ARG A 48 3.24 -26.94 48.16
N LEU A 49 2.37 -26.28 47.40
CA LEU A 49 1.42 -26.94 46.51
C LEU A 49 1.88 -26.67 45.08
N SER A 50 2.49 -27.67 44.43
CA SER A 50 2.83 -27.59 43.01
C SER A 50 1.57 -27.74 42.17
N LEU A 51 0.90 -26.63 41.87
CA LEU A 51 -0.14 -26.59 40.87
C LEU A 51 0.56 -26.56 39.49
N LEU A 52 0.55 -27.69 38.77
CA LEU A 52 0.90 -27.70 37.35
C LEU A 52 -0.18 -26.91 36.59
N LEU A 53 0.00 -25.59 36.50
CA LEU A 53 -0.62 -24.79 35.47
C LEU A 53 0.12 -25.11 34.17
N THR A 54 -0.44 -26.02 33.39
CA THR A 54 -0.11 -26.11 31.97
C THR A 54 -0.57 -24.80 31.34
N THR A 55 0.37 -23.86 31.17
CA THR A 55 0.14 -22.72 30.29
C THR A 55 0.00 -23.29 28.90
N HIS A 56 -1.23 -23.51 28.44
CA HIS A 56 -1.53 -23.66 27.03
C HIS A 56 -1.14 -22.34 26.37
N HIS A 57 0.11 -22.26 25.95
CA HIS A 57 0.62 -21.15 25.17
C HIS A 57 0.00 -21.31 23.78
N ASN A 58 -1.18 -20.73 23.60
CA ASN A 58 -1.76 -20.59 22.28
C ASN A 58 -0.85 -19.62 21.52
N PRO A 59 -0.12 -20.04 20.47
CA PRO A 59 0.72 -19.11 19.74
C PRO A 59 -0.22 -18.13 19.05
N LYS A 60 -0.19 -16.86 19.48
CA LYS A 60 -0.84 -15.78 18.74
C LYS A 60 -0.33 -15.86 17.30
N PRO A 61 -1.20 -15.81 16.27
CA PRO A 61 -0.74 -15.77 14.90
C PRO A 61 0.17 -14.54 14.75
N LYS A 62 1.45 -14.78 14.48
CA LYS A 62 2.40 -13.73 14.15
C LYS A 62 2.05 -13.26 12.74
N PHE A 63 1.11 -12.32 12.65
CA PHE A 63 0.94 -11.52 11.44
C PHE A 63 2.16 -10.61 11.32
N ASN A 64 3.22 -11.12 10.70
CA ASN A 64 4.37 -10.32 10.28
C ASN A 64 4.00 -9.54 9.02
N SER A 65 3.06 -8.61 9.15
CA SER A 65 2.86 -7.53 8.17
C SER A 65 3.64 -6.32 8.67
N THR A 66 4.97 -6.42 8.72
CA THR A 66 5.80 -5.23 8.80
C THR A 66 5.75 -4.60 7.41
N ILE A 67 5.00 -3.51 7.25
CA ILE A 67 5.03 -2.70 6.03
C ILE A 67 6.48 -2.25 5.86
N ARG A 68 7.23 -2.90 4.94
CA ARG A 68 8.63 -2.54 4.66
C ARG A 68 8.73 -1.42 3.64
N SER A 69 7.66 -1.15 2.89
CA SER A 69 7.57 -0.15 1.85
C SER A 69 6.10 0.18 1.55
N LEU A 70 5.87 1.41 1.07
CA LEU A 70 4.57 1.90 0.59
C LEU A 70 4.75 2.42 -0.83
N PHE A 71 3.68 2.39 -1.60
CA PHE A 71 3.56 2.85 -2.98
C PHE A 71 2.31 3.73 -3.10
N THR A 72 2.14 4.38 -4.25
CA THR A 72 1.00 5.25 -4.56
C THR A 72 0.07 4.65 -5.60
N GLY A 73 0.54 3.63 -6.32
CA GLY A 73 -0.12 3.09 -7.50
C GLY A 73 0.03 3.98 -8.73
N ILE A 74 0.99 4.91 -8.74
CA ILE A 74 1.32 5.72 -9.91
C ILE A 74 2.52 5.07 -10.59
N VAL A 75 2.23 4.32 -11.65
CA VAL A 75 3.25 3.59 -12.43
C VAL A 75 4.25 4.58 -13.02
N GLU A 76 5.54 4.32 -12.77
CA GLU A 76 6.65 5.17 -13.20
C GLU A 76 7.24 4.72 -14.54
N ASP A 77 7.29 3.41 -14.78
CA ASP A 77 7.82 2.82 -16.02
C ASP A 77 7.10 1.51 -16.37
N MET A 78 7.13 1.15 -17.65
CA MET A 78 6.79 -0.19 -18.13
C MET A 78 8.09 -0.94 -18.45
N GLY A 79 8.46 -1.85 -17.55
CA GLY A 79 9.62 -2.71 -17.72
C GLY A 79 9.34 -3.93 -18.61
N GLU A 80 10.41 -4.58 -19.04
CA GLU A 80 10.36 -5.81 -19.84
C GLU A 80 11.05 -6.96 -19.10
N VAL A 81 10.35 -8.08 -18.91
CA VAL A 81 10.92 -9.28 -18.31
C VAL A 81 11.95 -9.89 -19.25
N ARG A 82 13.22 -9.91 -18.84
CA ARG A 82 14.32 -10.52 -19.60
C ARG A 82 14.56 -11.97 -19.25
N HIS A 83 14.22 -12.36 -18.02
CA HIS A 83 14.28 -13.73 -17.55
C HIS A 83 13.29 -13.92 -16.39
N VAL A 84 12.62 -15.06 -16.35
CA VAL A 84 11.81 -15.47 -15.21
C VAL A 84 11.89 -16.99 -15.06
N GLY A 85 12.23 -17.47 -13.87
CA GLY A 85 12.40 -18.91 -13.66
C GLY A 85 13.21 -19.27 -12.41
N SER A 86 13.38 -20.59 -12.21
CA SER A 86 14.20 -21.13 -11.15
C SER A 86 15.67 -20.71 -11.30
N SER A 87 16.30 -20.39 -10.18
CA SER A 87 17.71 -20.08 -10.03
C SER A 87 18.47 -21.30 -9.49
N ASN A 88 19.79 -21.33 -9.69
CA ASN A 88 20.66 -22.44 -9.29
C ASN A 88 20.71 -22.66 -7.76
N ASP A 89 20.34 -21.65 -6.98
CA ASP A 89 20.24 -21.69 -5.52
C ASP A 89 18.87 -22.21 -5.01
N GLY A 90 18.01 -22.69 -5.92
CA GLY A 90 16.68 -23.20 -5.61
C GLY A 90 15.62 -22.11 -5.43
N GLY A 91 15.97 -20.83 -5.60
CA GLY A 91 15.00 -19.73 -5.61
C GLY A 91 14.29 -19.58 -6.96
N PHE A 92 13.25 -18.75 -7.01
CA PHE A 92 12.64 -18.30 -8.27
C PHE A 92 12.96 -16.82 -8.45
N THR A 93 13.46 -16.45 -9.62
CA THR A 93 13.97 -15.09 -9.87
C THR A 93 13.35 -14.50 -11.12
N MET A 94 13.27 -13.17 -11.14
CA MET A 94 12.84 -12.41 -12.30
C MET A 94 13.84 -11.28 -12.54
N ARG A 95 14.35 -11.19 -13.76
CA ARG A 95 15.22 -10.11 -14.24
C ARG A 95 14.42 -9.22 -15.17
N ILE A 96 14.40 -7.93 -14.89
CA ILE A 96 13.57 -6.95 -15.59
C ILE A 96 14.47 -5.84 -16.10
N HIS A 97 14.27 -5.47 -17.36
CA HIS A 97 14.83 -4.26 -17.95
C HIS A 97 13.88 -3.08 -17.79
N THR A 98 14.42 -1.90 -17.49
CA THR A 98 13.71 -0.64 -17.28
C THR A 98 14.57 0.51 -17.80
N LYS A 99 13.93 1.58 -18.28
CA LYS A 99 14.64 2.72 -18.88
C LYS A 99 15.05 3.76 -17.85
N THR A 100 14.20 4.01 -16.86
CA THR A 100 14.32 5.18 -15.98
C THR A 100 14.27 4.85 -14.49
N LEU A 101 13.90 3.63 -14.12
CA LEU A 101 13.57 3.31 -12.73
C LEU A 101 14.79 3.02 -11.84
N LEU A 102 15.99 2.82 -12.40
CA LEU A 102 17.19 2.47 -11.62
C LEU A 102 17.95 3.67 -11.06
N GLU A 103 17.51 4.90 -11.34
CA GLU A 103 18.03 6.07 -10.65
C GLU A 103 17.74 5.97 -9.15
N ASP A 104 18.76 6.15 -8.32
CA ASP A 104 18.71 6.05 -6.84
C ASP A 104 18.32 4.66 -6.26
N VAL A 105 18.38 3.58 -7.03
CA VAL A 105 18.09 2.22 -6.51
C VAL A 105 19.30 1.64 -5.76
N ASN A 106 19.03 1.02 -4.61
CA ASN A 106 19.99 0.29 -3.80
C ASN A 106 19.59 -1.18 -3.63
N LEU A 107 20.56 -2.03 -3.26
CA LEU A 107 20.27 -3.40 -2.87
C LEU A 107 19.38 -3.42 -1.62
N GLY A 108 18.33 -4.24 -1.65
CA GLY A 108 17.34 -4.29 -0.57
C GLY A 108 16.17 -3.32 -0.73
N ASP A 109 16.20 -2.42 -1.73
CA ASP A 109 15.08 -1.54 -2.02
C ASP A 109 13.86 -2.34 -2.50
N SER A 110 12.69 -1.75 -2.29
CA SER A 110 11.41 -2.32 -2.72
C SER A 110 10.93 -1.67 -4.01
N ILE A 111 10.62 -2.50 -5.00
CA ILE A 111 10.00 -2.11 -6.26
C ILE A 111 8.71 -2.91 -6.42
N SER A 112 7.62 -2.22 -6.71
CA SER A 112 6.35 -2.82 -7.10
C SER A 112 6.44 -3.28 -8.55
N VAL A 113 6.22 -4.57 -8.80
CA VAL A 113 6.12 -5.17 -10.15
C VAL A 113 4.70 -5.68 -10.35
N ASN A 114 3.94 -5.06 -11.26
CA ASN A 114 2.50 -5.28 -11.40
C ASN A 114 1.77 -5.23 -10.04
N GLY A 115 2.11 -4.29 -9.16
CA GLY A 115 1.49 -4.17 -7.84
C GLY A 115 2.02 -5.14 -6.78
N THR A 116 3.04 -5.95 -7.09
CA THR A 116 3.67 -6.85 -6.13
C THR A 116 4.97 -6.22 -5.62
N CYS A 117 5.05 -5.94 -4.33
CA CYS A 117 6.27 -5.47 -3.69
C CYS A 117 7.34 -6.56 -3.72
N LEU A 118 8.44 -6.30 -4.43
CA LEU A 118 9.58 -7.19 -4.53
C LEU A 118 10.88 -6.48 -4.15
N THR A 119 11.80 -7.23 -3.57
CA THR A 119 13.09 -6.71 -3.10
C THR A 119 14.16 -6.88 -4.16
N VAL A 120 14.87 -5.79 -4.48
CA VAL A 120 16.01 -5.78 -5.41
C VAL A 120 17.17 -6.57 -4.79
N THR A 121 17.57 -7.65 -5.46
CA THR A 121 18.69 -8.49 -5.03
C THR A 121 19.97 -8.25 -5.83
N ARG A 122 19.83 -7.75 -7.06
CA ARG A 122 20.92 -7.32 -7.96
C ARG A 122 20.39 -6.25 -8.91
N PHE A 123 21.27 -5.38 -9.39
CA PHE A 123 20.95 -4.47 -10.49
C PHE A 123 22.22 -4.06 -11.24
N ASP A 124 22.02 -3.60 -12.47
CA ASP A 124 23.03 -3.06 -13.38
C ASP A 124 22.44 -1.82 -14.04
N THR A 125 22.98 -0.64 -13.71
CA THR A 125 22.51 0.64 -14.23
C THR A 125 22.93 0.90 -15.67
N GLN A 126 24.00 0.26 -16.16
CA GLN A 126 24.44 0.38 -17.55
C GLN A 126 23.55 -0.41 -18.49
N LEU A 127 23.13 -1.61 -18.06
CA LEU A 127 22.18 -2.45 -18.79
C LEU A 127 20.72 -2.03 -18.57
N GLY A 128 20.45 -1.22 -17.54
CA GLY A 128 19.09 -0.84 -17.16
C GLY A 128 18.31 -2.05 -16.62
N GLU A 129 18.96 -2.95 -15.87
CA GLU A 129 18.35 -4.20 -15.42
C GLU A 129 18.42 -4.38 -13.91
N PHE A 130 17.39 -4.99 -13.33
CA PHE A 130 17.40 -5.42 -11.94
C PHE A 130 16.82 -6.83 -11.79
N VAL A 131 17.18 -7.47 -10.68
CA VAL A 131 16.77 -8.83 -10.34
C VAL A 131 16.04 -8.82 -9.02
N VAL A 132 14.95 -9.57 -8.96
CA VAL A 132 14.14 -9.79 -7.76
C VAL A 132 13.90 -11.28 -7.54
N GLY A 133 13.73 -11.66 -6.28
CA GLY A 133 13.31 -13.00 -5.88
C GLY A 133 11.80 -13.07 -5.70
N LEU A 134 11.18 -14.18 -6.10
CA LEU A 134 9.75 -14.43 -5.94
C LEU A 134 9.56 -15.59 -4.98
N SER A 135 8.80 -15.34 -3.91
CA SER A 135 8.45 -16.40 -2.97
C SER A 135 7.38 -17.34 -3.56
N PRO A 136 7.26 -18.59 -3.09
CA PRO A 136 6.17 -19.46 -3.50
C PRO A 136 4.78 -18.88 -3.24
N GLU A 137 4.61 -18.08 -2.18
CA GLU A 137 3.33 -17.39 -1.91
C GLU A 137 3.04 -16.33 -2.96
N THR A 138 4.05 -15.52 -3.32
CA THR A 138 3.96 -14.54 -4.39
C THR A 138 3.53 -15.19 -5.71
N LEU A 139 4.15 -16.33 -6.07
CA LEU A 139 3.81 -17.04 -7.31
C LEU A 139 2.38 -17.59 -7.32
N ARG A 140 1.82 -17.96 -6.16
CA ARG A 140 0.45 -18.47 -6.04
C ARG A 140 -0.60 -17.37 -6.02
N LYS A 141 -0.29 -16.22 -5.41
CA LYS A 141 -1.23 -15.12 -5.19
C LYS A 141 -1.30 -14.11 -6.32
N THR A 142 -0.30 -14.10 -7.20
CA THR A 142 -0.15 -13.09 -8.26
C THR A 142 -0.19 -13.73 -9.64
N SER A 143 -0.40 -12.92 -10.66
CA SER A 143 -0.26 -13.29 -12.07
C SER A 143 1.21 -13.38 -12.52
N LEU A 144 2.20 -13.18 -11.62
CA LEU A 144 3.61 -13.12 -12.01
C LEU A 144 4.13 -14.47 -12.54
N ILE A 145 3.51 -15.58 -12.14
CA ILE A 145 3.84 -16.93 -12.64
C ILE A 145 3.51 -17.09 -14.14
N GLU A 146 2.63 -16.26 -14.69
CA GLU A 146 2.22 -16.31 -16.11
C GLU A 146 3.14 -15.48 -17.01
N LEU A 147 4.08 -14.74 -16.42
CA LEU A 147 5.03 -13.93 -17.17
C LEU A 147 6.05 -14.83 -17.88
N LYS A 148 6.52 -14.34 -19.03
CA LYS A 148 7.56 -14.96 -19.83
C LYS A 148 8.56 -13.90 -20.29
N ASN A 149 9.66 -14.34 -20.89
CA ASN A 149 10.60 -13.40 -21.50
C ASN A 149 9.87 -12.54 -22.55
N GLY A 150 10.10 -11.23 -22.51
CA GLY A 150 9.41 -10.23 -23.33
C GLY A 150 8.09 -9.72 -22.74
N SER A 151 7.59 -10.27 -21.64
CA SER A 151 6.40 -9.73 -20.96
C SER A 151 6.66 -8.32 -20.44
N LEU A 152 5.71 -7.41 -20.66
CA LEU A 152 5.74 -6.09 -20.06
C LEU A 152 5.14 -6.11 -18.65
N VAL A 153 5.70 -5.28 -17.76
CA VAL A 153 5.27 -5.14 -16.37
C VAL A 153 5.24 -3.67 -15.96
N ASN A 154 4.25 -3.28 -15.17
CA ASN A 154 4.22 -1.99 -14.48
C ASN A 154 5.27 -1.97 -13.37
N LEU A 155 6.01 -0.87 -13.26
CA LEU A 155 7.03 -0.66 -12.23
C LEU A 155 6.78 0.64 -11.46
N GLU A 156 6.93 0.57 -10.13
CA GLU A 156 6.90 1.74 -9.22
C GLU A 156 7.88 1.51 -8.07
N ARG A 157 8.71 2.50 -7.74
CA ARG A 157 9.61 2.48 -6.58
C ARG A 157 8.83 2.74 -5.30
N ALA A 158 9.34 2.23 -4.18
CA ALA A 158 8.81 2.58 -2.88
C ALA A 158 8.90 4.10 -2.63
N LEU A 159 7.86 4.64 -1.99
CA LEU A 159 7.70 6.06 -1.72
C LEU A 159 8.79 6.57 -0.75
N LYS A 160 9.45 7.68 -1.10
CA LYS A 160 10.21 8.49 -0.14
C LYS A 160 9.23 9.30 0.73
N PRO A 161 9.51 9.56 2.02
CA PRO A 161 8.61 10.31 2.90
C PRO A 161 8.21 11.70 2.39
N SER A 162 9.04 12.31 1.54
CA SER A 162 8.82 13.63 0.93
C SER A 162 8.09 13.61 -0.41
N THR A 163 7.77 12.43 -0.96
CA THR A 163 7.15 12.31 -2.28
C THR A 163 5.67 12.66 -2.24
N ARG A 164 5.16 13.23 -3.34
CA ARG A 164 3.73 13.45 -3.55
C ARG A 164 2.99 12.12 -3.72
N MET A 165 1.90 11.91 -2.98
CA MET A 165 1.01 10.76 -3.16
C MET A 165 -0.10 11.10 -4.16
N GLY A 166 0.09 10.72 -5.42
CA GLY A 166 -0.86 11.03 -6.51
C GLY A 166 -2.02 10.04 -6.64
N GLY A 167 -1.89 8.84 -6.09
CA GLY A 167 -2.94 7.82 -6.04
C GLY A 167 -3.46 7.61 -4.62
N HIS A 168 -3.39 6.38 -4.13
CA HIS A 168 -3.82 6.01 -2.78
C HIS A 168 -2.74 5.17 -2.06
N PHE A 169 -2.99 4.73 -0.83
CA PHE A 169 -2.07 3.85 -0.13
C PHE A 169 -2.06 2.46 -0.75
N VAL A 170 -0.98 2.15 -1.47
CA VAL A 170 -0.73 0.82 -2.03
C VAL A 170 0.43 0.19 -1.26
N GLN A 171 0.23 -0.99 -0.70
CA GLN A 171 1.25 -1.72 0.05
C GLN A 171 2.14 -2.57 -0.86
N GLY A 172 1.66 -2.90 -2.06
CA GLY A 172 2.27 -3.89 -2.92
C GLY A 172 2.01 -5.32 -2.44
N HIS A 173 0.92 -5.51 -1.69
CA HIS A 173 0.51 -6.79 -1.11
C HIS A 173 -0.75 -7.28 -1.83
N VAL A 174 -0.55 -7.85 -3.01
CA VAL A 174 -1.61 -8.41 -3.84
C VAL A 174 -2.43 -9.42 -3.05
N ASP A 175 -3.74 -9.19 -2.98
CA ASP A 175 -4.67 -10.07 -2.26
C ASP A 175 -5.07 -11.29 -3.08
N GLY A 176 -5.09 -11.11 -4.40
CA GLY A 176 -5.38 -12.15 -5.38
C GLY A 176 -5.37 -11.60 -6.79
N THR A 177 -6.05 -12.31 -7.69
CA THR A 177 -6.12 -11.94 -9.11
C THR A 177 -7.57 -11.81 -9.55
N GLY A 178 -7.79 -11.00 -10.58
CA GLY A 178 -9.04 -10.95 -11.34
C GLY A 178 -8.78 -11.22 -12.82
N GLU A 179 -9.85 -11.45 -13.57
CA GLU A 179 -9.82 -11.69 -15.01
C GLU A 179 -10.49 -10.54 -15.76
N ILE A 180 -9.84 -10.01 -16.80
CA ILE A 180 -10.44 -9.00 -17.67
C ILE A 180 -11.55 -9.67 -18.50
N VAL A 181 -12.81 -9.30 -18.28
CA VAL A 181 -13.95 -9.90 -19.00
C VAL A 181 -14.44 -9.05 -20.17
N THR A 182 -14.30 -7.72 -20.11
CA THR A 182 -14.60 -6.83 -21.25
C THR A 182 -13.65 -5.64 -21.32
N LYS A 183 -13.44 -5.15 -22.54
CA LYS A 183 -12.75 -3.88 -22.83
C LYS A 183 -13.51 -3.13 -23.91
N GLU A 184 -13.94 -1.92 -23.64
CA GLU A 184 -14.78 -1.12 -24.55
C GLU A 184 -14.26 0.31 -24.63
N ARG A 185 -14.14 0.86 -25.85
CA ARG A 185 -13.72 2.26 -26.03
C ARG A 185 -14.92 3.19 -25.97
N GLU A 186 -14.77 4.29 -25.25
CA GLU A 186 -15.70 5.41 -25.22
C GLU A 186 -14.90 6.70 -25.46
N GLY A 187 -14.96 7.20 -26.71
CA GLY A 187 -14.07 8.28 -27.13
C GLY A 187 -12.59 7.87 -27.05
N ASP A 188 -11.79 8.66 -26.33
CA ASP A 188 -10.37 8.39 -26.06
C ASP A 188 -10.15 7.47 -24.84
N SER A 189 -11.21 7.19 -24.09
CA SER A 189 -11.16 6.45 -22.84
C SER A 189 -11.45 4.96 -23.07
N LEU A 190 -10.96 4.13 -22.16
CA LEU A 190 -11.10 2.68 -22.21
C LEU A 190 -11.79 2.17 -20.94
N TRP A 191 -13.00 1.64 -21.09
CA TRP A 191 -13.68 0.84 -20.09
C TRP A 191 -13.02 -0.53 -19.98
N VAL A 192 -12.77 -0.97 -18.74
CA VAL A 192 -12.29 -2.31 -18.44
C VAL A 192 -13.16 -2.90 -17.33
N LYS A 193 -13.76 -4.07 -17.58
CA LYS A 193 -14.50 -4.84 -16.57
C LYS A 193 -13.66 -6.03 -16.15
N VAL A 194 -13.55 -6.24 -14.84
CA VAL A 194 -12.75 -7.31 -14.23
C VAL A 194 -13.65 -8.15 -13.34
N LYS A 195 -13.60 -9.47 -13.54
CA LYS A 195 -14.22 -10.46 -12.65
C LYS A 195 -13.24 -10.85 -11.56
N THR A 196 -13.70 -10.98 -10.32
CA THR A 196 -12.86 -11.39 -9.18
C THR A 196 -13.65 -12.22 -8.18
N ALA A 197 -12.95 -12.90 -7.27
CA ALA A 197 -13.59 -13.70 -6.23
C ALA A 197 -14.41 -12.82 -5.24
N PRO A 198 -15.55 -13.31 -4.73
CA PRO A 198 -16.40 -12.56 -3.78
C PRO A 198 -15.68 -12.05 -2.54
N GLU A 199 -14.67 -12.79 -2.06
CA GLU A 199 -13.88 -12.43 -0.89
C GLU A 199 -13.06 -11.15 -1.09
N LEU A 200 -12.74 -10.82 -2.34
CA LEU A 200 -12.11 -9.55 -2.73
C LEU A 200 -13.16 -8.49 -3.04
N LEU A 201 -14.22 -8.87 -3.76
CA LEU A 201 -15.25 -7.95 -4.24
C LEU A 201 -15.92 -7.18 -3.11
N LYS A 202 -16.11 -7.80 -1.93
CA LYS A 202 -16.70 -7.15 -0.75
C LYS A 202 -15.96 -5.89 -0.25
N TYR A 203 -14.70 -5.69 -0.65
CA TYR A 203 -13.92 -4.49 -0.31
C TYR A 203 -13.90 -3.45 -1.44
N ILE A 204 -14.50 -3.76 -2.59
CA ILE A 204 -14.53 -2.92 -3.77
C ILE A 204 -15.85 -2.16 -3.76
N VAL A 205 -15.80 -0.83 -3.75
CA VAL A 205 -16.99 0.04 -3.67
C VAL A 205 -16.99 1.07 -4.80
N PRO A 206 -18.16 1.47 -5.35
CA PRO A 206 -18.23 2.56 -6.32
C PRO A 206 -17.56 3.83 -5.79
N LYS A 207 -16.77 4.49 -6.65
CA LYS A 207 -15.94 5.67 -6.32
C LYS A 207 -14.82 5.41 -5.29
N GLY A 208 -14.62 4.17 -4.85
CA GLY A 208 -13.47 3.75 -4.07
C GLY A 208 -12.21 3.56 -4.91
N PHE A 209 -11.07 3.43 -4.22
CA PHE A 209 -9.80 3.09 -4.85
C PHE A 209 -9.59 1.58 -4.93
N ILE A 210 -8.84 1.18 -5.94
CA ILE A 210 -8.29 -0.17 -6.09
C ILE A 210 -6.96 -0.09 -6.85
N ALA A 211 -5.99 -0.94 -6.51
CA ALA A 211 -4.80 -1.12 -7.33
C ALA A 211 -4.97 -2.35 -8.25
N VAL A 212 -4.88 -2.13 -9.56
CA VAL A 212 -4.92 -3.19 -10.59
C VAL A 212 -3.58 -3.22 -11.30
N ASP A 213 -2.85 -4.34 -11.22
CA ASP A 213 -1.44 -4.44 -11.62
C ASP A 213 -0.59 -3.28 -11.07
N GLY A 214 -0.87 -2.85 -9.83
CA GLY A 214 -0.18 -1.73 -9.19
C GLY A 214 -0.57 -0.36 -9.74
N THR A 215 -1.58 -0.25 -10.60
CA THR A 215 -2.14 1.03 -11.03
C THR A 215 -3.29 1.42 -10.11
N SER A 216 -3.17 2.57 -9.45
CA SER A 216 -4.24 3.17 -8.64
C SER A 216 -5.37 3.66 -9.53
N LEU A 217 -6.56 3.12 -9.34
CA LEU A 217 -7.72 3.39 -10.16
C LEU A 217 -8.96 3.67 -9.31
N THR A 218 -9.90 4.39 -9.88
CA THR A 218 -11.20 4.63 -9.28
C THR A 218 -12.21 3.64 -9.83
N VAL A 219 -12.85 2.88 -8.95
CA VAL A 219 -13.96 2.00 -9.31
C VAL A 219 -15.13 2.85 -9.75
N VAL A 220 -15.69 2.55 -10.92
CA VAL A 220 -16.89 3.25 -11.40
C VAL A 220 -18.14 2.54 -10.91
N LYS A 221 -18.26 1.24 -11.18
CA LYS A 221 -19.40 0.42 -10.81
C LYS A 221 -18.95 -0.97 -10.34
N VAL A 222 -19.74 -1.51 -9.41
CA VAL A 222 -19.65 -2.90 -8.95
C VAL A 222 -20.93 -3.62 -9.41
N PHE A 223 -20.77 -4.87 -9.84
CA PHE A 223 -21.81 -5.74 -10.37
C PHE A 223 -21.78 -7.03 -9.53
N ASP A 224 -22.43 -7.00 -8.36
CA ASP A 224 -22.33 -8.09 -7.38
C ASP A 224 -22.77 -9.46 -7.93
N GLU A 225 -23.86 -9.50 -8.71
CA GLU A 225 -24.38 -10.74 -9.31
C GLU A 225 -23.43 -11.36 -10.34
N GLU A 226 -22.58 -10.54 -10.98
CA GLU A 226 -21.60 -10.97 -11.97
C GLU A 226 -20.21 -11.18 -11.38
N GLU A 227 -20.05 -10.90 -10.08
CA GLU A 227 -18.76 -10.87 -9.37
C GLU A 227 -17.73 -9.95 -10.04
N CYS A 228 -18.20 -8.82 -10.59
CA CYS A 228 -17.40 -7.93 -11.40
C CYS A 228 -17.35 -6.50 -10.85
N PHE A 229 -16.31 -5.79 -11.22
CA PHE A 229 -16.25 -4.33 -11.11
C PHE A 229 -15.67 -3.75 -12.39
N ASN A 230 -15.85 -2.45 -12.61
CA ASN A 230 -15.21 -1.76 -13.73
C ASN A 230 -14.54 -0.46 -13.32
N PHE A 231 -13.65 -0.03 -14.19
CA PHE A 231 -12.95 1.25 -14.12
C PHE A 231 -12.74 1.78 -15.54
N MET A 232 -12.32 3.03 -15.63
CA MET A 232 -12.03 3.70 -16.88
C MET A 232 -10.59 4.20 -16.90
N LEU A 233 -9.89 3.95 -18.00
CA LEU A 233 -8.54 4.45 -18.25
C LEU A 233 -8.61 5.63 -19.21
N VAL A 234 -8.12 6.79 -18.77
CA VAL A 234 -7.88 7.95 -19.65
C VAL A 234 -6.70 7.68 -20.58
N ASP A 235 -6.66 8.34 -21.74
CA ASP A 235 -5.62 8.12 -22.78
C ASP A 235 -4.20 8.17 -22.22
N TYR A 236 -3.89 9.16 -21.38
CA TYR A 236 -2.56 9.26 -20.76
C TYR A 236 -2.19 7.98 -20.00
N THR A 237 -3.06 7.47 -19.13
CA THR A 237 -2.80 6.25 -18.36
C THR A 237 -2.70 5.04 -19.27
N GLN A 238 -3.49 4.98 -20.35
CA GLN A 238 -3.44 3.86 -21.29
C GLN A 238 -2.04 3.68 -21.91
N GLN A 239 -1.29 4.76 -22.07
CA GLN A 239 0.07 4.73 -22.64
C GLN A 239 1.16 4.41 -21.61
N LYS A 240 0.81 4.37 -20.32
CA LYS A 240 1.77 4.28 -19.21
C LYS A 240 1.67 2.97 -18.42
N VAL A 241 0.64 2.16 -18.67
CA VAL A 241 0.40 0.92 -17.91
C VAL A 241 0.10 -0.25 -18.82
N VAL A 242 0.31 -1.47 -18.32
CA VAL A 242 0.16 -2.69 -19.13
C VAL A 242 -1.29 -3.13 -19.37
N ILE A 243 -2.26 -2.66 -18.57
CA ILE A 243 -3.66 -3.12 -18.60
C ILE A 243 -4.28 -3.03 -20.02
N PRO A 244 -4.16 -1.92 -20.79
CA PRO A 244 -4.71 -1.84 -22.14
C PRO A 244 -4.13 -2.86 -23.12
N LEU A 245 -2.87 -3.27 -22.89
CA LEU A 245 -2.14 -4.24 -23.72
C LEU A 245 -2.56 -5.68 -23.45
N LYS A 246 -3.19 -5.95 -22.29
CA LYS A 246 -3.72 -7.27 -21.94
C LYS A 246 -5.01 -7.56 -22.69
N ASN A 247 -5.19 -8.80 -23.13
CA ASN A 247 -6.41 -9.28 -23.77
C ASN A 247 -7.50 -9.64 -22.75
N VAL A 248 -8.75 -9.69 -23.21
CA VAL A 248 -9.84 -10.32 -22.46
C VAL A 248 -9.45 -11.77 -22.15
N GLY A 249 -9.76 -12.24 -20.94
CA GLY A 249 -9.35 -13.53 -20.39
C GLY A 249 -8.00 -13.53 -19.67
N GLN A 250 -7.21 -12.44 -19.76
CA GLN A 250 -5.95 -12.35 -19.02
C GLN A 250 -6.15 -11.87 -17.58
N LYS A 251 -5.27 -12.36 -16.70
CA LYS A 251 -5.28 -11.99 -15.29
C LYS A 251 -4.66 -10.63 -15.02
N VAL A 252 -5.15 -9.99 -13.97
CA VAL A 252 -4.58 -8.80 -13.35
C VAL A 252 -4.38 -9.05 -11.85
N ASN A 253 -3.31 -8.50 -11.29
CA ASN A 253 -3.12 -8.48 -9.83
C ASN A 253 -4.07 -7.46 -9.21
N LEU A 254 -4.72 -7.84 -8.10
CA LEU A 254 -5.64 -6.97 -7.37
C LEU A 254 -5.15 -6.76 -5.94
N GLU A 255 -5.03 -5.49 -5.55
CA GLU A 255 -4.90 -5.07 -4.16
C GLU A 255 -6.06 -4.14 -3.84
N VAL A 256 -6.91 -4.54 -2.90
CA VAL A 256 -8.04 -3.71 -2.44
C VAL A 256 -7.55 -2.68 -1.44
N ASP A 257 -8.25 -1.54 -1.35
CA ASP A 257 -7.91 -0.49 -0.40
C ASP A 257 -7.87 -1.05 1.04
N ILE A 258 -6.72 -0.91 1.69
CA ILE A 258 -6.46 -1.40 3.04
C ILE A 258 -7.47 -0.84 4.06
N LEU A 259 -8.04 0.35 3.81
CA LEU A 259 -9.05 0.94 4.66
C LEU A 259 -10.27 0.02 4.82
N GLY A 260 -10.71 -0.66 3.76
CA GLY A 260 -11.83 -1.60 3.82
C GLY A 260 -11.58 -2.76 4.78
N LYS A 261 -10.36 -3.31 4.76
CA LYS A 261 -9.94 -4.40 5.67
C LYS A 261 -9.85 -3.94 7.12
N TYR A 262 -9.37 -2.72 7.38
CA TYR A 262 -9.34 -2.17 8.74
C TYR A 262 -10.75 -1.92 9.27
N VAL A 263 -11.65 -1.38 8.45
CA VAL A 263 -13.06 -1.19 8.81
C VAL A 263 -13.70 -2.53 9.15
N GLU A 264 -13.56 -3.55 8.29
CA GLU A 264 -14.09 -4.88 8.57
C GLU A 264 -13.56 -5.42 9.91
N ARG A 265 -12.24 -5.39 10.12
CA ARG A 265 -11.63 -5.88 11.35
C ARG A 265 -12.14 -5.16 12.60
N LEU A 266 -12.35 -3.84 12.54
CA LEU A 266 -12.88 -3.07 13.66
C LEU A 266 -14.33 -3.48 13.96
N LEU A 267 -15.17 -3.60 12.94
CA LEU A 267 -16.56 -4.04 13.08
C LEU A 267 -16.66 -5.47 13.64
N SER A 268 -15.83 -6.40 13.14
CA SER A 268 -15.81 -7.79 13.61
C SER A 268 -15.22 -7.97 15.00
N SER A 269 -14.43 -7.01 15.50
CA SER A 269 -13.80 -7.11 16.83
C SER A 269 -14.74 -6.81 18.01
N GLY A 270 -16.01 -6.46 17.74
CA GLY A 270 -17.01 -6.16 18.77
C GLY A 270 -16.89 -4.77 19.40
N PHE A 271 -15.94 -3.94 18.94
CA PHE A 271 -15.75 -2.58 19.43
C PHE A 271 -17.01 -1.70 19.33
N VAL A 272 -17.81 -1.88 18.27
CA VAL A 272 -19.09 -1.15 18.11
C VAL A 272 -20.11 -1.56 19.17
N ASN A 273 -20.16 -2.84 19.56
CA ASN A 273 -21.08 -3.29 20.60
C ASN A 273 -20.75 -2.68 21.97
N ALA A 274 -19.47 -2.37 22.23
CA ALA A 274 -19.02 -1.72 23.47
C ALA A 274 -19.24 -0.20 23.51
N MET A 275 -19.49 0.45 22.37
CA MET A 275 -19.82 1.89 22.33
C MET A 275 -21.32 2.17 22.48
N ILE A 276 -22.16 1.22 22.10
CA ILE A 276 -23.63 1.36 22.11
C ILE A 276 -24.23 0.84 23.44
N SER A 277 -23.44 0.09 24.22
CA SER A 277 -23.74 -0.31 25.61
C SER A 277 -23.31 0.75 26.61
#